data_AF-A0A6L2PV78-F1
#
_entry.id   AF-A0A6L2PV78-F1
#
_cell.length_a   1.000
_cell.length_b   1.000
_cell.length_c   1.000
_cell.angle_alpha   90.00
_cell.angle_beta   90.00
_cell.angle_gamma   90.00
#
_symmetry.space_group_name_H-M   'P 1'
#
loop_
_entity.id
_entity.type
_entity.pdbx_description
1 polymer ?
#
loop_
_entity_poly.entity_id
_entity_poly.type
_entity_poly.pdbx_seq_one_letter_code
_entity_poly.pdbx_strand_id
1 'polypeptide(L)'
;MLLLLLLAPVLQAGYIPPGPLYRCPEKPLLLFPCECEAAGDSGLSIRCENSNLASLSVGIANLATLNAPVDRLTFSKCHFS
;
A
#
# COMPACT_ATOMS: atom_id res chain seq x y z
N MET A 1 25.13 25.82 -35.77
CA MET A 1 23.86 25.07 -35.79
C MET A 1 24.03 23.57 -35.51
N LEU A 2 25.24 23.00 -35.46
CA LEU A 2 25.46 21.59 -35.08
C LEU A 2 25.46 21.38 -33.55
N LEU A 3 25.87 22.41 -32.79
CA LEU A 3 25.97 22.37 -31.33
C LEU A 3 24.60 22.25 -30.62
N LEU A 4 23.54 22.82 -31.20
CA LEU A 4 22.18 22.74 -30.65
C LEU A 4 21.57 21.33 -30.79
N LEU A 5 21.92 20.59 -31.86
CA LEU A 5 21.43 19.24 -32.11
C LEU A 5 22.00 18.21 -31.12
N LEU A 6 23.20 18.45 -30.60
CA LEU A 6 23.87 17.57 -29.64
C LEU A 6 23.29 17.66 -28.22
N LEU A 7 22.54 18.72 -27.90
CA LEU A 7 21.92 18.94 -26.59
C LEU A 7 20.47 18.44 -26.50
N ALA A 8 19.85 18.09 -27.63
CA ALA A 8 18.47 17.62 -27.70
C ALA A 8 18.15 16.36 -26.83
N PRO A 9 19.01 15.33 -26.71
CA PRO A 9 18.66 14.14 -25.94
C PRO A 9 18.66 14.36 -24.41
N VAL A 10 19.29 15.43 -23.93
CA VAL A 10 19.38 15.75 -22.50
C VAL A 10 18.06 16.35 -21.98
N LEU A 11 17.22 16.87 -22.87
CA LEU A 11 15.93 17.48 -22.54
C LEU A 11 14.79 16.47 -22.39
N GLN A 12 15.01 15.19 -22.71
CA GLN A 12 14.02 14.13 -22.49
C GLN A 12 14.21 13.45 -21.13
N ALA A 13 14.33 14.24 -20.06
CA ALA A 13 14.15 13.75 -18.70
C ALA A 13 12.66 13.85 -18.32
N GLY A 14 11.84 12.93 -18.86
CA GLY A 14 10.46 12.78 -18.41
C GLY A 14 10.44 12.17 -17.01
N TYR A 15 9.93 12.90 -16.02
CA TYR A 15 9.69 12.36 -14.69
C TYR A 15 8.57 11.32 -14.74
N ILE A 16 8.92 10.05 -14.59
CA ILE A 16 7.97 8.95 -14.37
C ILE A 16 7.95 8.73 -12.86
N PRO A 17 6.92 9.18 -12.12
CA PRO A 17 6.85 8.89 -10.70
C PRO A 17 6.79 7.36 -10.53
N PRO A 18 7.75 6.72 -9.85
CA PRO A 18 7.47 5.41 -9.31
C PRO A 18 6.36 5.64 -8.29
N GLY A 19 5.14 5.19 -8.59
CA GLY A 19 4.11 5.10 -7.54
C GLY A 19 4.68 4.33 -6.34
N PRO A 20 4.07 4.44 -5.15
CA PRO A 20 4.65 3.92 -3.92
C PRO A 20 5.13 2.47 -4.07
N LEU A 21 6.27 2.15 -3.44
CA LEU A 21 6.92 0.84 -3.54
C LEU A 21 5.96 -0.30 -3.16
N TYR A 22 5.14 -0.09 -2.13
CA TYR A 22 4.09 -1.01 -1.70
C TYR A 22 2.71 -0.41 -1.97
N ARG A 23 1.87 -1.14 -2.71
CA ARG A 23 0.53 -0.71 -3.12
C ARG A 23 -0.55 -1.51 -2.42
N CYS A 24 -1.66 -0.85 -2.13
CA CYS A 24 -2.87 -1.54 -1.67
C CYS A 24 -3.39 -2.49 -2.76
N PRO A 25 -3.98 -3.63 -2.38
CA PRO A 25 -4.57 -4.55 -3.35
C PRO A 25 -5.79 -3.92 -4.02
N GLU A 26 -5.96 -4.16 -5.32
CA GLU A 26 -7.11 -3.68 -6.10
C GLU A 26 -8.44 -4.29 -5.63
N LYS A 27 -8.38 -5.46 -4.98
CA LYS A 27 -9.54 -6.18 -4.46
C LYS A 27 -9.52 -6.14 -2.91
N PRO A 28 -10.14 -5.13 -2.29
CA PRO A 28 -10.10 -4.94 -0.84
C PRO A 28 -10.78 -6.06 -0.05
N LEU A 29 -11.71 -6.81 -0.68
CA LEU A 29 -12.40 -7.94 -0.05
C LEU A 29 -11.45 -9.06 0.44
N LEU A 30 -10.22 -9.15 -0.09
CA LEU A 30 -9.22 -10.11 0.37
C LEU A 30 -8.73 -9.82 1.79
N LEU A 31 -8.87 -8.57 2.25
CA LEU A 31 -8.35 -8.10 3.53
C LEU A 31 -9.39 -8.11 4.66
N PHE A 32 -10.64 -8.50 4.39
CA PHE A 32 -11.71 -8.45 5.39
C PHE A 32 -11.32 -9.15 6.70
N PRO A 33 -11.55 -8.54 7.88
CA PRO A 33 -12.31 -7.32 8.18
C PRO A 33 -11.48 -6.01 8.18
N CYS A 34 -10.33 -6.00 7.50
CA CYS A 34 -9.44 -4.85 7.40
C CYS A 34 -9.50 -4.20 6.01
N GLU A 35 -9.11 -2.94 5.96
CA GLU A 35 -9.00 -2.13 4.75
C GLU A 35 -7.61 -1.49 4.66
N CYS A 36 -7.13 -1.28 3.43
CA CYS A 36 -5.88 -0.58 3.19
C CYS A 36 -6.18 0.92 3.04
N GLU A 37 -5.71 1.73 3.98
CA GLU A 37 -5.92 3.18 3.98
C GLU A 37 -4.97 3.90 3.04
N ALA A 38 -3.70 3.47 3.02
CA ALA A 38 -2.66 4.14 2.24
C ALA A 38 -1.56 3.18 1.78
N ALA A 39 -1.11 3.41 0.55
CA ALA A 39 0.10 2.86 -0.01
C ALA A 39 1.32 3.70 0.44
N GLY A 40 2.49 3.08 0.51
CA GLY A 40 3.69 3.75 1.02
C GLY A 40 4.98 3.08 0.58
N ASP A 41 6.10 3.78 0.77
CA ASP A 41 7.42 3.27 0.42
C ASP A 41 8.03 2.41 1.53
N SER A 42 7.65 2.65 2.80
CA SER A 42 8.05 1.84 3.96
C SER A 42 7.11 0.66 4.23
N GLY A 43 5.86 0.75 3.77
CA GLY A 43 4.84 -0.28 3.96
C GLY A 43 3.42 0.26 3.79
N LEU A 44 2.45 -0.59 4.08
CA LEU A 44 1.02 -0.29 3.97
C LEU A 44 0.45 0.24 5.29
N SER A 45 -0.47 1.19 5.20
CA SER A 45 -1.32 1.59 6.33
C SER A 45 -2.63 0.80 6.26
N ILE A 46 -2.91 0.03 7.31
CA ILE A 46 -4.04 -0.89 7.38
C ILE A 46 -4.93 -0.52 8.56
N ARG A 47 -6.24 -0.51 8.36
CA ARG A 47 -7.23 -0.23 9.39
C ARG A 47 -8.27 -1.35 9.44
N CYS A 48 -8.47 -1.94 10.61
CA CYS A 48 -9.52 -2.92 10.84
C CYS A 48 -10.61 -2.28 11.72
N GLU A 49 -11.87 -2.39 11.29
CA GLU A 49 -13.01 -1.78 11.98
C GLU A 49 -14.08 -2.81 12.34
N ASN A 50 -14.75 -2.65 13.49
CA ASN A 50 -15.86 -3.51 13.94
C ASN A 50 -15.53 -5.02 13.92
N SER A 51 -14.30 -5.36 14.27
CA SER A 51 -13.79 -6.74 14.27
C SER A 51 -13.77 -7.35 15.67
N ASN A 52 -13.79 -8.67 15.75
CA ASN A 52 -13.59 -9.42 16.99
C ASN A 52 -12.28 -10.21 16.90
N LEU A 53 -11.86 -10.87 17.98
CA LEU A 53 -10.59 -11.62 17.99
C LEU A 53 -10.52 -12.68 16.88
N ALA A 54 -11.61 -13.40 16.63
CA ALA A 54 -11.66 -14.44 15.61
C ALA A 54 -11.57 -13.87 14.19
N SER A 55 -12.37 -12.85 13.86
CA SER A 55 -12.34 -12.23 12.53
C SER A 55 -11.04 -11.48 12.28
N LEU A 56 -10.47 -10.86 13.31
CA LEU A 56 -9.18 -10.20 13.22
C LEU A 56 -8.05 -11.20 12.92
N SER A 57 -8.07 -12.38 13.55
CA SER A 57 -7.07 -13.43 13.29
C SER A 57 -7.05 -13.85 11.81
N VAL A 58 -8.23 -13.92 11.18
CA VAL A 58 -8.38 -14.22 9.75
C VAL A 58 -7.87 -13.07 8.90
N GLY A 59 -8.23 -11.82 9.22
CA GLY A 59 -7.75 -10.63 8.51
C GLY A 59 -6.23 -10.50 8.53
N ILE A 60 -5.59 -10.77 9.69
CA ILE A 60 -4.13 -10.74 9.84
C ILE A 60 -3.47 -11.88 9.05
N ALA A 61 -4.05 -13.08 9.04
CA ALA A 61 -3.56 -14.17 8.21
C ALA A 61 -3.62 -13.82 6.71
N ASN A 62 -4.70 -13.15 6.28
CA ASN A 62 -4.83 -12.68 4.90
C ASN A 62 -3.83 -11.55 4.58
N LEU A 63 -3.57 -10.63 5.52
CA LEU A 63 -2.53 -9.59 5.38
C LEU A 63 -1.16 -10.19 5.09
N ALA A 64 -0.81 -11.30 5.74
CA ALA A 64 0.46 -11.98 5.52
C ALA A 64 0.63 -12.49 4.07
N THR A 65 -0.46 -12.71 3.34
CA THR A 65 -0.41 -13.15 1.93
C THR A 65 0.00 -12.04 0.95
N LEU A 66 -0.09 -10.77 1.36
CA LEU A 66 0.24 -9.63 0.50
C LEU A 66 1.74 -9.46 0.26
N ASN A 67 2.60 -10.16 1.01
CA ASN A 67 4.06 -10.04 0.93
C ASN A 67 4.55 -8.58 0.96
N ALA A 68 3.84 -7.70 1.66
CA ALA A 68 4.16 -6.29 1.84
C ALA A 68 4.31 -5.99 3.34
N PRO A 69 5.30 -5.17 3.73
CA PRO A 69 5.42 -4.73 5.11
C PRO A 69 4.25 -3.84 5.50
N VAL A 70 3.83 -3.94 6.76
CA VAL A 70 2.81 -3.05 7.36
C VAL A 70 3.53 -1.96 8.12
N ASP A 71 3.35 -0.72 7.67
CA ASP A 71 3.92 0.47 8.33
C ASP A 71 3.08 0.89 9.53
N ARG A 72 1.74 0.80 9.38
CA ARG A 72 0.78 1.14 10.42
C ARG A 72 -0.39 0.16 10.42
N LEU A 73 -0.73 -0.35 11.60
CA LEU A 73 -1.91 -1.20 11.82
C LEU A 73 -2.81 -0.54 12.88
N THR A 74 -4.02 -0.15 12.48
CA THR A 74 -4.98 0.55 13.35
C THR A 74 -6.19 -0.32 13.62
N PHE A 75 -6.53 -0.52 14.89
CA PHE A 75 -7.76 -1.21 15.31
C PHE A 75 -8.79 -0.18 15.79
N SER A 76 -9.99 -0.22 15.22
CA SER A 76 -11.08 0.71 15.53
C SER A 76 -12.35 -0.05 15.88
N LYS A 77 -12.98 0.28 17.02
CA LYS A 77 -14.25 -0.34 17.46
C LYS A 77 -14.19 -1.89 17.52
N CYS A 78 -13.09 -2.44 18.02
CA CYS A 78 -12.91 -3.89 18.11
C CYS A 78 -13.45 -4.47 19.43
N HIS A 79 -13.92 -5.71 19.39
CA HIS A 79 -14.45 -6.46 20.53
C HIS A 79 -13.53 -7.64 20.90
N PHE A 80 -12.82 -7.54 22.01
CA PHE A 80 -11.84 -8.55 22.48
C PHE A 80 -12.20 -9.20 23.83
N SER A 81 -13.45 -9.04 24.27
CA SER A 81 -13.97 -9.52 25.56
C SER A 81 -14.13 -11.03 25.63
#